data_AF-A0A1F9J604-F1
#
_entry.id   AF-A0A1F9J604-F1
#
_cell.length_a   1.000
_cell.length_b   1.000
_cell.length_c   1.000
_cell.angle_alpha   90.00
_cell.angle_beta   90.00
_cell.angle_gamma   90.00
#
_symmetry.space_group_name_H-M   'P 1'
#
loop_
_entity.id
_entity.type
_entity.pdbx_description
1 polymer ?
#
loop_
_entity_poly.entity_id
_entity_poly.type
_entity_poly.pdbx_seq_one_letter_code
_entity_poly.pdbx_strand_id
1 'polypeptide(L)'
;MSGAVAGLGIGLVALAILAWKVFARGIAIEPPGFFWGILDGANLIFHEAGHILFSPFGDFMQYLGGSLMQVAIPAFCAGYFWLHQQRASSAVTLFWAGESLTNVAIYVADARRMELPLIGGDHDWNYLLDRLNLLNQADSLGRFVFVLGILTILFSLGLLLTDLAHHWNHARTDE
;
A
#
# COMPACT_ATOMS: atom_id res chain seq x y z
N MET A 1 4.45 -8.41 32.23
CA MET A 1 4.32 -8.13 30.77
C MET A 1 5.29 -7.02 30.38
N SER A 2 6.26 -7.30 29.51
CA SER A 2 7.25 -6.29 29.11
C SER A 2 6.62 -5.20 28.23
N GLY A 3 7.17 -3.98 28.26
CA GLY A 3 6.66 -2.86 27.46
C GLY A 3 6.69 -3.13 25.95
N ALA A 4 7.66 -3.92 25.47
CA ALA A 4 7.76 -4.33 24.07
C ALA A 4 6.58 -5.18 23.62
N VAL A 5 6.19 -6.18 24.42
CA VAL A 5 5.05 -7.05 24.15
C VAL A 5 3.74 -6.25 24.09
N ALA A 6 3.56 -5.31 25.02
CA ALA A 6 2.38 -4.44 25.01
C ALA A 6 2.34 -3.56 23.75
N GLY A 7 3.47 -2.94 23.37
CA GLY A 7 3.57 -2.10 22.18
C GLY A 7 3.27 -2.87 20.88
N LEU A 8 3.85 -4.06 20.72
CA LEU A 8 3.60 -4.93 19.56
C LEU A 8 2.14 -5.39 19.49
N GLY A 9 1.55 -5.74 20.64
CA GLY A 9 0.13 -6.11 20.73
C GLY A 9 -0.80 -4.97 20.29
N ILE A 10 -0.55 -3.75 20.78
CA ILE A 10 -1.31 -2.54 20.38
C ILE A 10 -1.14 -2.29 18.88
N GLY A 11 0.09 -2.37 18.36
CA GLY A 11 0.38 -2.18 16.95
C GLY A 11 -0.36 -3.20 16.06
N LEU A 12 -0.39 -4.47 16.46
CA LEU A 12 -1.08 -5.52 15.72
C LEU A 12 -2.60 -5.27 15.66
N VAL A 13 -3.21 -4.89 16.78
CA VAL A 13 -4.65 -4.57 16.81
C VAL A 13 -4.94 -3.34 15.94
N ALA A 14 -4.12 -2.30 16.03
CA ALA A 14 -4.27 -1.11 15.20
C ALA A 14 -4.18 -1.44 13.70
N LEU A 15 -3.16 -2.19 13.27
CA LEU A 15 -3.03 -2.61 11.87
C LEU A 15 -4.15 -3.55 11.42
N ALA A 16 -4.66 -4.42 12.30
CA ALA A 16 -5.80 -5.28 11.97
C ALA A 16 -7.08 -4.47 11.73
N ILE A 17 -7.33 -3.43 12.54
CA ILE A 17 -8.44 -2.50 12.33
C ILE A 17 -8.28 -1.75 11.00
N LEU A 18 -7.07 -1.26 10.70
CA LEU A 18 -6.80 -0.59 9.44
C LEU A 18 -6.94 -1.54 8.25
N ALA A 19 -6.46 -2.79 8.36
CA ALA A 19 -6.62 -3.83 7.34
C ALA A 19 -8.10 -4.09 7.04
N TRP A 20 -8.94 -4.19 8.08
CA TRP A 20 -10.37 -4.34 7.91
C TRP A 20 -10.98 -3.16 7.16
N LYS A 21 -10.59 -1.92 7.48
CA LYS A 21 -11.07 -0.72 6.77
C LYS A 21 -10.66 -0.73 5.29
N VAL A 22 -9.43 -1.12 4.97
CA VAL A 22 -8.96 -1.27 3.58
C VAL A 22 -9.75 -2.36 2.86
N PHE A 23 -9.96 -3.51 3.52
CA PHE A 23 -10.73 -4.61 2.96
C PHE A 23 -12.19 -4.20 2.70
N ALA A 24 -12.82 -3.51 3.64
CA ALA A 24 -14.20 -3.04 3.54
C ALA A 24 -14.39 -1.98 2.45
N ARG A 25 -13.41 -1.10 2.23
CA ARG A 25 -13.39 -0.13 1.12
C ARG A 25 -13.40 -0.85 -0.24
N GLY A 26 -12.68 -1.96 -0.36
CA GLY A 26 -12.52 -2.63 -1.65
C GLY A 26 -11.87 -1.70 -2.68
N ILE A 27 -12.49 -1.64 -3.86
CA ILE A 27 -12.14 -0.72 -4.95
C ILE A 27 -13.16 0.43 -5.08
N ALA A 28 -13.93 0.72 -4.02
CA ALA A 28 -14.90 1.80 -4.05
C ALA A 28 -14.20 3.17 -4.03
N ILE A 29 -14.77 4.12 -4.77
CA ILE A 29 -14.38 5.52 -4.74
C ILE A 29 -15.06 6.16 -3.53
N GLU A 30 -14.36 6.24 -2.42
CA GLU A 30 -14.84 6.88 -1.19
C GLU A 30 -13.87 7.99 -0.76
N PRO A 31 -14.39 9.13 -0.27
CA PRO A 31 -13.53 10.17 0.27
C PRO A 31 -12.75 9.63 1.48
N PRO A 32 -11.43 9.87 1.54
CA PRO A 32 -10.64 9.34 2.64
C PRO A 32 -11.01 10.05 3.94
N GLY A 33 -11.24 9.27 4.99
CA GLY A 33 -11.28 9.82 6.36
C GLY A 33 -9.92 10.42 6.74
N PHE A 34 -9.87 11.26 7.79
CA PHE A 34 -8.68 12.04 8.18
C PHE A 34 -7.35 11.27 8.13
N PHE A 35 -7.30 10.07 8.73
CA PHE A 35 -6.09 9.25 8.76
C PHE A 35 -5.64 8.80 7.36
N TRP A 36 -6.58 8.36 6.53
CA TRP A 36 -6.29 7.95 5.16
C TRP A 36 -5.84 9.13 4.31
N GLY A 37 -6.41 10.33 4.52
CA GLY A 37 -5.99 11.53 3.81
C GLY A 37 -4.51 11.90 4.02
N ILE A 38 -3.94 11.61 5.20
CA ILE A 38 -2.49 11.81 5.43
C ILE A 38 -1.67 10.81 4.61
N LEU A 39 -2.08 9.54 4.62
CA LEU A 39 -1.36 8.49 3.89
C LEU A 39 -1.49 8.67 2.37
N ASP A 40 -2.69 9.01 1.90
CA ASP A 40 -2.98 9.34 0.50
C ASP A 40 -2.18 10.60 0.07
N GLY A 41 -2.01 11.59 0.95
CA GLY A 41 -1.16 12.74 0.69
C GLY A 41 0.32 12.35 0.52
N ALA A 42 0.84 11.45 1.37
CA ALA A 42 2.20 10.93 1.21
C ALA A 42 2.34 10.10 -0.07
N ASN A 43 1.37 9.23 -0.35
CA ASN A 43 1.29 8.46 -1.59
C ASN A 43 1.34 9.38 -2.82
N LEU A 44 0.51 10.44 -2.83
CA LEU A 44 0.45 11.41 -3.93
C LEU A 44 1.80 12.10 -4.17
N ILE A 45 2.51 12.51 -3.12
CA ILE A 45 3.84 13.12 -3.28
C ILE A 45 4.80 12.18 -4.01
N PHE A 46 4.82 10.90 -3.63
CA PHE A 46 5.68 9.92 -4.28
C PHE A 46 5.20 9.55 -5.69
N HIS A 47 3.89 9.57 -5.93
CA HIS A 47 3.29 9.38 -7.25
C HIS A 47 3.74 10.48 -8.23
N GLU A 48 3.57 11.75 -7.85
CA GLU A 48 4.01 12.87 -8.70
C GLU A 48 5.53 12.87 -8.92
N ALA A 49 6.31 12.53 -7.89
CA ALA A 49 7.75 12.35 -8.04
C ALA A 49 8.09 11.22 -9.02
N GLY A 50 7.30 10.15 -9.03
CA GLY A 50 7.41 9.04 -9.96
C GLY A 50 7.27 9.48 -11.42
N HIS A 51 6.28 10.31 -11.76
CA HIS A 51 6.17 10.87 -13.11
C HIS A 51 7.44 11.59 -13.55
N ILE A 52 7.99 12.44 -12.68
CA ILE A 52 9.19 13.22 -13.00
C ILE A 52 10.39 12.30 -13.19
N LEU A 53 10.62 11.36 -12.25
CA LEU A 53 11.77 10.46 -12.27
C LEU A 53 11.75 9.49 -13.45
N PHE A 54 10.56 9.07 -13.89
CA PHE A 54 10.41 8.12 -14.99
C PHE A 54 10.18 8.79 -16.36
N SER A 55 10.03 10.12 -16.42
CA SER A 55 9.91 10.87 -17.67
C SER A 55 11.01 10.59 -18.71
N PRO A 56 12.30 10.38 -18.36
CA PRO A 56 13.33 10.10 -19.35
C PRO A 56 13.16 8.76 -20.08
N PHE A 57 12.30 7.87 -19.58
CA PHE A 57 12.03 6.54 -20.16
C PHE A 57 10.80 6.54 -21.08
N GLY A 58 10.24 7.71 -21.39
CA GLY A 58 9.10 7.91 -22.29
C GLY A 58 7.75 7.84 -21.59
N ASP A 59 6.71 8.30 -22.30
CA ASP A 59 5.37 8.53 -21.74
C ASP A 59 4.79 7.33 -20.97
N PHE A 60 4.90 6.12 -21.52
CA PHE A 60 4.39 4.92 -20.84
C PHE A 60 5.03 4.74 -19.47
N MET A 61 6.35 4.90 -19.37
CA MET A 61 7.06 4.81 -18.11
C MET A 61 6.81 6.02 -17.21
N GLN A 62 6.60 7.21 -17.78
CA GLN A 62 6.19 8.38 -17.02
C GLN A 62 4.88 8.12 -16.27
N TYR A 63 3.80 7.73 -16.98
CA TYR A 63 2.50 7.47 -16.37
C TYR A 63 2.53 6.26 -15.41
N LEU A 64 3.22 5.18 -15.78
CA LEU A 64 3.40 4.03 -14.89
C LEU A 64 4.26 4.37 -13.66
N GLY A 65 5.21 5.28 -13.83
CA GLY A 65 6.20 5.69 -12.84
C GLY A 65 5.57 6.25 -11.57
N GLY A 66 4.41 6.90 -11.66
CA GLY A 66 3.70 7.41 -10.49
C GLY A 66 3.31 6.29 -9.53
N SER A 67 2.47 5.36 -10.01
CA SER A 67 2.04 4.21 -9.19
C SER A 67 3.22 3.32 -8.79
N LEU A 68 4.24 3.17 -9.65
CA LEU A 68 5.44 2.42 -9.30
C LEU A 68 6.18 3.03 -8.11
N MET A 69 6.43 4.34 -8.13
CA MET A 69 7.17 5.01 -7.07
C MET A 69 6.38 5.06 -5.76
N GLN A 70 5.06 5.28 -5.86
CA GLN A 70 4.14 5.25 -4.72
C GLN A 70 4.19 3.93 -3.94
N VAL A 71 4.34 2.79 -4.64
CA VAL A 71 4.44 1.46 -4.01
C VAL A 71 5.89 1.11 -3.65
N ALA A 72 6.85 1.51 -4.49
CA ALA A 72 8.25 1.15 -4.32
C ALA A 72 8.85 1.75 -3.04
N ILE A 73 8.53 3.00 -2.69
CA ILE A 73 9.06 3.66 -1.49
C ILE A 73 8.76 2.87 -0.21
N PRO A 74 7.50 2.58 0.15
CA PRO A 74 7.23 1.78 1.34
C PRO A 74 7.81 0.37 1.27
N ALA A 75 7.83 -0.25 0.08
CA ALA A 75 8.44 -1.57 -0.10
C ALA A 75 9.96 -1.56 0.15
N PHE A 76 10.67 -0.52 -0.30
CA PHE A 76 12.09 -0.32 0.00
C PHE A 76 12.33 -0.10 1.49
N CYS A 77 11.50 0.70 2.16
CA CYS A 77 11.57 0.84 3.62
C CYS A 77 11.35 -0.50 4.33
N ALA A 78 10.38 -1.29 3.88
CA ALA A 78 10.12 -2.62 4.44
C ALA A 78 11.33 -3.55 4.30
N GLY A 79 11.95 -3.58 3.12
CA GLY A 79 13.18 -4.34 2.88
C GLY A 79 14.36 -3.83 3.70
N TYR A 80 14.54 -2.50 3.81
CA TYR A 80 15.59 -1.90 4.61
C TYR A 80 15.47 -2.32 6.09
N PHE A 81 14.29 -2.16 6.70
CA PHE A 81 14.07 -2.55 8.09
C PHE A 81 14.21 -4.05 8.32
N TRP A 82 13.78 -4.87 7.35
CA TRP A 82 13.98 -6.32 7.39
C TRP A 82 15.46 -6.68 7.47
N LEU A 83 16.29 -6.11 6.59
CA LEU A 83 17.73 -6.36 6.55
C LEU A 83 18.45 -5.93 7.83
N HIS A 84 17.90 -4.94 8.55
CA HIS A 84 18.44 -4.44 9.81
C HIS A 84 17.80 -5.10 11.05
N GLN A 85 17.10 -6.22 10.89
CA GLN A 85 16.44 -6.98 11.97
C GLN A 85 15.38 -6.17 12.76
N GLN A 86 14.84 -5.11 12.16
CA GLN A 86 13.75 -4.30 12.74
C GLN A 86 12.39 -4.80 12.24
N ARG A 87 11.96 -5.97 12.71
CA ARG A 87 10.80 -6.69 12.18
C ARG A 87 9.49 -5.92 12.31
N ALA A 88 9.24 -5.28 13.45
CA ALA A 88 8.05 -4.45 13.64
C ALA A 88 7.97 -3.29 12.63
N SER A 89 9.07 -2.55 12.45
CA SER A 89 9.15 -1.45 11.48
C SER A 89 8.97 -1.94 10.03
N SER A 90 9.55 -3.11 9.72
CA SER A 90 9.37 -3.77 8.43
C SER A 90 7.90 -4.13 8.19
N ALA A 91 7.21 -4.70 9.18
CA ALA A 91 5.79 -5.00 9.08
C ALA A 91 4.94 -3.74 8.83
N VAL A 92 5.17 -2.67 9.58
CA VAL A 92 4.41 -1.41 9.41
C VAL A 92 4.61 -0.80 8.02
N THR A 93 5.83 -0.77 7.51
CA THR A 93 6.12 -0.22 6.17
C THR A 93 5.64 -1.14 5.04
N LEU A 94 5.64 -2.46 5.26
CA LEU A 94 5.04 -3.43 4.34
C LEU A 94 3.51 -3.32 4.31
N PHE A 95 2.87 -3.00 5.45
CA PHE A 95 1.46 -2.67 5.50
C PHE A 95 1.15 -1.47 4.61
N TRP A 96 1.95 -0.41 4.71
CA TRP A 96 1.82 0.77 3.86
C TRP A 96 2.00 0.42 2.37
N ALA A 97 2.96 -0.43 2.01
CA ALA A 97 3.10 -0.90 0.62
C ALA A 97 1.84 -1.62 0.11
N GLY A 98 1.26 -2.50 0.94
CA GLY A 98 0.02 -3.19 0.63
C GLY A 98 -1.18 -2.24 0.51
N GLU A 99 -1.28 -1.25 1.40
CA GLU A 99 -2.30 -0.21 1.31
C GLU A 99 -2.16 0.62 0.04
N SER A 100 -0.93 1.04 -0.28
CA SER A 100 -0.59 1.77 -1.51
C SER A 100 -1.00 0.98 -2.76
N LEU A 101 -0.79 -0.34 -2.80
CA LEU A 101 -1.32 -1.20 -3.86
C LEU A 101 -2.85 -1.17 -3.94
N THR A 102 -3.55 -1.24 -2.81
CA THR A 102 -5.02 -1.14 -2.81
C THR A 102 -5.53 0.24 -3.19
N ASN A 103 -4.76 1.31 -2.95
CA ASN A 103 -5.03 2.66 -3.43
C ASN A 103 -4.89 2.70 -4.96
N VAL A 104 -3.76 2.23 -5.52
CA VAL A 104 -3.55 2.09 -6.97
C VAL A 104 -4.65 1.26 -7.65
N ALA A 105 -5.13 0.20 -6.99
CA ALA A 105 -6.21 -0.63 -7.52
C ALA A 105 -7.51 0.13 -7.84
N ILE A 106 -7.82 1.18 -7.08
CA ILE A 106 -8.99 2.05 -7.32
C ILE A 106 -8.80 2.81 -8.64
N TYR A 107 -7.61 3.37 -8.89
CA TYR A 107 -7.28 4.05 -10.15
C TYR A 107 -7.30 3.09 -11.34
N VAL A 108 -6.79 1.86 -11.18
CA VAL A 108 -6.84 0.82 -12.22
C VAL A 108 -8.29 0.45 -12.56
N ALA A 109 -9.14 0.25 -11.54
CA ALA A 109 -10.55 -0.09 -11.73
C ALA A 109 -11.34 1.05 -12.39
N ASP A 110 -11.01 2.29 -12.05
CA ASP A 110 -11.63 3.50 -12.60
C ASP A 110 -11.13 3.87 -14.00
N ALA A 111 -10.01 3.30 -14.47
CA ALA A 111 -9.35 3.68 -15.71
C ALA A 111 -10.26 3.89 -16.92
N ARG A 112 -11.33 3.09 -17.08
CA ARG A 112 -12.29 3.26 -18.18
C ARG A 112 -13.37 4.32 -17.91
N ARG A 113 -13.78 4.47 -16.65
CA ARG A 113 -14.88 5.36 -16.25
C ARG A 113 -14.40 6.79 -16.03
N MET A 114 -13.18 6.93 -15.51
CA MET A 114 -12.54 8.21 -15.19
C MET A 114 -13.42 9.06 -14.27
N GLU A 115 -14.05 8.43 -13.27
CA GLU A 115 -14.93 9.08 -12.30
C GLU A 115 -14.15 9.68 -11.12
N LEU A 116 -12.91 9.23 -10.88
CA LEU A 116 -12.08 9.76 -9.79
C LEU A 116 -11.72 11.23 -10.03
N PRO A 117 -12.01 12.14 -9.06
CA PRO A 117 -11.55 13.51 -9.15
C PRO A 117 -10.03 13.55 -8.96
N LEU A 118 -9.32 14.02 -9.99
CA LEU A 118 -7.86 14.16 -9.94
C LEU A 118 -7.44 15.45 -9.24
N ILE A 119 -6.33 15.38 -8.51
CA ILE A 119 -5.66 16.56 -7.95
C ILE A 119 -4.58 16.98 -8.95
N GLY A 120 -5.02 17.50 -10.11
CA GLY A 120 -4.15 17.78 -11.27
C GLY A 120 -3.74 16.53 -12.05
N GLY A 121 -3.07 16.71 -13.20
CA GLY A 121 -2.60 15.61 -14.04
C GLY A 121 -3.68 14.98 -14.94
N ASP A 122 -3.33 13.83 -15.54
CA ASP A 122 -4.20 13.02 -16.40
C ASP A 122 -4.63 11.72 -15.67
N HIS A 123 -5.56 10.96 -16.24
CA HIS A 123 -5.90 9.63 -15.74
C HIS A 123 -4.84 8.61 -16.20
N ASP A 124 -3.75 8.45 -15.45
CA ASP A 124 -2.62 7.58 -15.80
C ASP A 124 -3.05 6.18 -16.25
N TRP A 125 -3.91 5.53 -15.48
CA TRP A 125 -4.35 4.17 -15.77
C TRP A 125 -5.31 4.09 -16.95
N ASN A 126 -6.00 5.18 -17.31
CA ASN A 126 -6.71 5.27 -18.59
C ASN A 126 -5.68 5.19 -19.73
N TYR A 127 -4.67 6.05 -19.72
CA TYR A 127 -3.61 6.06 -20.72
C TYR A 127 -2.93 4.70 -20.84
N LEU A 128 -2.50 4.11 -19.71
CA LEU A 128 -1.78 2.84 -19.69
C LEU A 128 -2.62 1.70 -20.26
N LEU A 129 -3.88 1.57 -19.83
CA LEU A 129 -4.76 0.50 -20.31
C LEU A 129 -5.23 0.75 -21.75
N ASP A 130 -5.41 2.00 -22.18
CA ASP A 130 -5.73 2.32 -23.58
C ASP A 130 -4.60 1.89 -24.51
N ARG A 131 -3.35 2.25 -24.16
CA ARG A 131 -2.15 1.86 -24.92
C ARG A 131 -1.94 0.35 -25.01
N LEU A 132 -2.43 -0.40 -24.02
CA LEU A 132 -2.39 -1.86 -24.00
C LEU A 132 -3.66 -2.51 -24.61
N ASN A 133 -4.65 -1.72 -25.01
CA ASN A 133 -5.98 -2.19 -25.44
C ASN A 133 -6.68 -3.04 -24.37
N LEU A 134 -6.52 -2.66 -23.10
CA LEU A 134 -7.00 -3.36 -21.91
C LEU A 134 -8.07 -2.58 -21.10
N LEU A 135 -8.61 -1.48 -21.62
CA LEU A 135 -9.63 -0.67 -20.91
C LEU A 135 -10.87 -1.48 -20.51
N ASN A 136 -11.24 -2.49 -21.31
CA ASN A 136 -12.38 -3.35 -21.00
C ASN A 136 -12.11 -4.29 -19.80
N GLN A 137 -10.84 -4.49 -19.44
CA GLN A 137 -10.42 -5.31 -18.30
C GLN A 137 -10.13 -4.46 -17.04
N ALA A 138 -10.33 -3.14 -17.07
CA ALA A 138 -10.02 -2.22 -15.98
C ALA A 138 -10.51 -2.70 -14.60
N ASP A 139 -11.80 -3.03 -14.47
CA ASP A 139 -12.38 -3.51 -13.20
C ASP A 139 -11.73 -4.83 -12.72
N SER A 140 -11.48 -5.77 -13.64
CA SER A 140 -10.84 -7.06 -13.31
C SER A 140 -9.38 -6.89 -12.90
N LEU A 141 -8.64 -6.01 -13.59
CA LEU A 141 -7.26 -5.68 -13.25
C LEU A 141 -7.17 -4.94 -11.92
N GLY A 142 -8.09 -4.00 -11.66
CA GLY A 142 -8.18 -3.32 -10.37
C GLY A 142 -8.43 -4.29 -9.23
N ARG A 143 -9.38 -5.22 -9.38
CA ARG A 143 -9.59 -6.29 -8.39
C ARG A 143 -8.36 -7.18 -8.19
N PHE A 144 -7.64 -7.49 -9.25
CA PHE A 144 -6.41 -8.27 -9.17
C PHE A 144 -5.33 -7.53 -8.36
N VAL A 145 -5.09 -6.25 -8.65
CA VAL A 145 -4.14 -5.42 -7.90
C VAL A 145 -4.59 -5.26 -6.45
N PHE A 146 -5.89 -5.11 -6.20
CA PHE A 146 -6.45 -5.05 -4.85
C PHE A 146 -6.14 -6.34 -4.06
N VAL A 147 -6.32 -7.51 -4.67
CA VAL A 147 -5.99 -8.80 -4.04
C VAL A 147 -4.50 -8.87 -3.70
N LEU A 148 -3.61 -8.42 -4.58
CA LEU A 148 -2.17 -8.36 -4.28
C LEU A 148 -1.87 -7.45 -3.09
N GLY A 149 -2.55 -6.30 -3.01
CA GLY A 149 -2.45 -5.39 -1.87
C GLY A 149 -2.91 -6.04 -0.56
N ILE A 150 -4.06 -6.72 -0.57
CA ILE A 150 -4.57 -7.45 0.59
C ILE A 150 -3.62 -8.57 1.01
N LEU A 151 -3.09 -9.37 0.08
CA LEU A 151 -2.11 -10.40 0.40
C LEU A 151 -0.85 -9.82 1.05
N THR A 152 -0.41 -8.65 0.59
CA THR A 152 0.73 -7.93 1.17
C THR A 152 0.44 -7.45 2.60
N ILE A 153 -0.76 -6.91 2.84
CA ILE A 153 -1.23 -6.52 4.18
C ILE A 153 -1.30 -7.73 5.12
N LEU A 154 -1.87 -8.86 4.66
CA LEU A 154 -1.96 -10.07 5.47
C LEU A 154 -0.57 -10.62 5.82
N PHE A 155 0.37 -10.56 4.88
CA PHE A 155 1.76 -10.95 5.13
C PHE A 155 2.42 -10.03 6.17
N SER A 156 2.20 -8.71 6.10
CA SER A 156 2.64 -7.75 7.12
C SER A 156 2.09 -8.07 8.51
N LEU A 157 0.79 -8.36 8.63
CA LEU A 157 0.18 -8.75 9.91
C LEU A 157 0.81 -10.04 10.46
N GLY A 158 1.09 -11.01 9.59
CA GLY A 158 1.79 -12.23 9.95
C GLY A 158 3.21 -11.98 10.46
N LEU A 159 3.96 -11.05 9.84
CA LEU A 159 5.29 -10.64 10.31
C LEU A 159 5.22 -10.01 11.70
N LEU A 160 4.27 -9.11 11.94
CA LEU A 160 4.14 -8.47 13.26
C LEU A 160 3.69 -9.46 14.34
N LEU A 161 2.78 -10.39 14.01
CA LEU A 161 2.34 -11.44 14.90
C LEU A 161 3.48 -12.39 15.29
N THR A 162 4.33 -12.78 14.34
CA THR A 162 5.49 -13.65 14.63
C THR A 162 6.52 -12.94 15.52
N ASP A 163 6.73 -11.64 15.31
CA ASP A 163 7.61 -10.84 16.17
C ASP A 163 7.05 -10.69 17.60
N LEU A 164 5.74 -10.47 17.74
CA LEU A 164 5.05 -10.46 19.03
C LEU A 164 5.18 -11.81 19.75
N ALA A 165 4.92 -12.92 19.05
CA ALA A 165 5.02 -14.26 19.61
C ALA A 165 6.46 -14.57 20.09
N HIS A 166 7.47 -14.15 19.34
CA HIS A 166 8.86 -14.28 19.72
C HIS A 166 9.16 -13.55 21.04
N HIS A 167 8.77 -12.27 21.17
CA HIS A 167 8.99 -11.48 22.38
C HIS A 167 8.17 -11.99 23.58
N TRP A 168 6.94 -12.45 23.35
CA TRP A 168 6.10 -13.04 24.40
C TRP A 168 6.75 -14.28 25.01
N ASN A 169 7.29 -15.18 24.18
CA ASN A 169 7.90 -16.41 24.65
C ASN A 169 9.18 -16.15 25.46
N HIS A 170 10.02 -15.21 25.03
CA HIS A 170 11.23 -14.82 25.78
C HIS A 170 10.89 -14.19 27.13
N ALA A 171 9.89 -13.30 27.18
CA ALA A 171 9.48 -12.67 28.44
C ALA A 171 8.94 -13.67 29.48
N ARG A 172 8.43 -14.82 29.04
CA ARG A 172 7.89 -15.87 29.91
C ARG A 172 8.97 -16.81 30.46
N THR A 173 10.08 -16.99 29.74
CA THR A 173 11.19 -17.84 30.19
C THR A 173 12.08 -17.17 31.24
N ASP A 174 11.99 -15.84 31.35
CA ASP A 174 12.77 -15.03 32.29
C ASP A 174 12.05 -14.79 33.65
N GLU A 175 10.81 -15.28 33.80
CA GLU A 175 10.00 -15.28 35.04
C GLU A 175 10.10 -16.63 35.78
#